data_AF-A0A7Z9E1S8-F1
#
_entry.id   AF-A0A7Z9E1S8-F1
#
_cell.length_a   1.000
_cell.length_b   1.000
_cell.length_c   1.000
_cell.angle_alpha   90.00
_cell.angle_beta   90.00
_cell.angle_gamma   90.00
#
_symmetry.space_group_name_H-M   'P 1'
#
loop_
_entity.id
_entity.type
_entity.pdbx_description
1 polymer ?
#
loop_
_entity_poly.entity_id
_entity_poly.type
_entity_poly.pdbx_seq_one_letter_code
_entity_poly.pdbx_strand_id
1 'polypeptide(L)'
;MCVVHISQYVKLPTLVGITLGSRLAAYLLPLWEVEQPIISLVKRWQQIQPVDPVTLELINPQIAFEQVKEVLKTIDTFLYMLLEHSGSS
;
A
#
# COMPACT_ATOMS: atom_id res chain seq x y z
N MET A 1 10.00 10.66 13.04
CA MET A 1 9.42 10.25 11.74
C MET A 1 10.46 9.37 11.07
N CYS A 2 10.24 8.06 10.97
CA CYS A 2 11.22 7.13 10.40
C CYS A 2 10.92 6.91 8.92
N VAL A 3 11.96 6.97 8.10
CA VAL A 3 11.88 6.87 6.65
C VAL A 3 12.56 5.56 6.24
N VAL A 4 11.93 4.79 5.35
CA VAL A 4 12.45 3.49 4.90
C VAL A 4 12.80 3.57 3.42
N HIS A 5 14.03 3.17 3.08
CA HIS A 5 14.52 3.11 1.70
C HIS A 5 14.30 1.69 1.15
N ILE A 6 13.53 1.57 0.07
CA ILE A 6 13.07 0.27 -0.45
C ILE A 6 13.73 -0.14 -1.77
N SER A 7 14.75 0.60 -2.22
CA SER A 7 15.39 0.40 -3.53
C SER A 7 15.89 -1.03 -3.76
N GLN A 8 16.27 -1.74 -2.70
CA GLN A 8 16.77 -3.13 -2.78
C GLN A 8 15.67 -4.16 -3.08
N TYR A 9 14.40 -3.81 -2.91
CA TYR A 9 13.26 -4.70 -3.13
C TYR A 9 12.55 -4.44 -4.46
N VAL A 10 12.97 -3.42 -5.21
CA VAL A 10 12.34 -3.00 -6.47
C VAL A 10 13.31 -3.27 -7.62
N LYS A 11 13.02 -4.29 -8.43
CA LYS A 11 13.83 -4.67 -9.61
C LYS A 11 13.43 -3.87 -10.86
N LEU A 12 13.36 -2.54 -10.76
CA LEU A 12 13.16 -1.65 -11.91
C LEU A 12 14.34 -0.68 -12.03
N PRO A 13 14.69 -0.22 -13.24
CA PRO A 13 15.74 0.75 -13.44
C PRO A 13 15.24 2.13 -13.02
N THR A 14 15.14 2.38 -11.72
CA THR A 14 14.75 3.68 -11.20
C THR A 14 15.98 4.45 -10.76
N LEU A 15 16.25 5.53 -11.49
CA LEU A 15 17.36 6.46 -11.26
C LEU A 15 17.26 7.20 -9.93
N VAL A 16 16.14 7.09 -9.20
CA VAL A 16 15.90 7.71 -7.89
C VAL A 16 15.10 6.73 -7.02
N GLY A 17 15.65 6.37 -5.86
CA GLY A 17 14.96 5.51 -4.88
C GLY A 17 13.68 6.17 -4.36
N ILE A 18 12.59 5.40 -4.29
CA ILE A 18 11.35 5.89 -3.67
C ILE A 18 11.55 5.97 -2.17
N THR A 19 11.17 7.12 -1.62
CA THR A 19 11.08 7.31 -0.19
C THR A 19 9.64 7.08 0.25
N LEU A 20 9.39 6.00 0.99
CA LEU A 20 8.07 5.73 1.57
C LEU A 20 8.10 6.01 3.08
N GLY A 21 7.01 6.60 3.58
CA GLY A 21 6.78 6.67 5.02
C GLY A 21 6.70 5.26 5.61
N SER A 22 7.24 5.05 6.81
CA SER A 22 7.28 3.73 7.46
C SER A 22 5.93 3.02 7.53
N ARG A 23 4.85 3.79 7.72
CA ARG A 23 3.48 3.29 7.74
C ARG A 23 3.06 2.72 6.39
N LEU A 24 3.30 3.46 5.31
CA LEU A 24 3.02 3.01 3.94
C LEU A 24 3.87 1.79 3.57
N ALA A 25 5.16 1.81 3.91
CA ALA A 25 6.04 0.67 3.70
C ALA A 25 5.53 -0.59 4.42
N ALA A 26 5.04 -0.48 5.65
CA ALA A 26 4.51 -1.62 6.42
C ALA A 26 3.24 -2.22 5.81
N TYR A 27 2.39 -1.41 5.16
CA TYR A 27 1.20 -1.89 4.44
C TYR A 27 1.55 -2.69 3.20
N LEU A 28 2.58 -2.25 2.47
CA LEU A 28 2.99 -2.82 1.18
C LEU A 28 3.95 -3.99 1.31
N LEU A 29 4.56 -4.18 2.49
CA LEU A 29 5.52 -5.25 2.75
C LEU A 29 5.09 -6.62 2.19
N PRO A 30 3.84 -7.09 2.37
CA PRO A 30 3.43 -8.39 1.83
C PRO A 30 3.50 -8.49 0.30
N LEU A 31 3.33 -7.37 -0.42
CA LEU A 31 3.38 -7.32 -1.89
C LEU A 31 4.81 -7.44 -2.43
N TRP A 32 5.83 -7.20 -1.60
CA TRP A 32 7.22 -7.41 -2.01
C TRP A 32 7.63 -8.88 -1.95
N GLU A 33 6.88 -9.70 -1.23
CA GLU A 33 7.15 -11.14 -1.11
C GLU A 33 6.30 -11.95 -2.08
N VAL A 34 5.01 -11.64 -2.21
CA VAL A 34 4.06 -12.41 -3.03
C VAL A 34 2.89 -11.54 -3.50
N GLU A 35 2.25 -11.95 -4.58
CA GLU A 35 0.95 -11.39 -5.00
C GLU A 35 -0.09 -11.48 -3.88
N GLN A 36 -0.89 -10.43 -3.71
CA GLN A 36 -1.90 -10.36 -2.65
C GLN A 36 -3.22 -9.83 -3.21
N PRO A 37 -4.36 -10.42 -2.82
CA PRO A 37 -5.64 -9.84 -3.12
C PRO A 37 -5.83 -8.55 -2.31
N ILE A 38 -6.54 -7.58 -2.88
CA ILE A 38 -6.77 -6.27 -2.26
C ILE A 38 -7.41 -6.38 -0.86
N ILE A 39 -8.23 -7.40 -0.62
CA ILE A 39 -8.86 -7.65 0.68
C ILE A 39 -7.84 -8.02 1.77
N SER A 40 -6.76 -8.73 1.43
CA SER A 40 -5.68 -9.00 2.38
C SER A 40 -4.97 -7.71 2.80
N LEU A 41 -4.80 -6.77 1.86
CA LEU A 41 -4.21 -5.46 2.13
C LEU A 41 -5.13 -4.61 3.02
N VAL A 42 -6.43 -4.62 2.77
CA VAL A 42 -7.43 -3.90 3.62
C VAL A 42 -7.42 -4.41 5.05
N LYS A 43 -7.40 -5.74 5.25
CA LYS A 43 -7.33 -6.32 6.61
C LYS A 43 -6.06 -5.89 7.33
N ARG A 44 -4.92 -5.93 6.62
CA ARG A 44 -3.63 -5.49 7.18
C ARG A 44 -3.63 -4.00 7.50
N TRP A 45 -4.25 -3.18 6.65
CA TRP A 45 -4.41 -1.75 6.88
C TRP A 45 -5.13 -1.49 8.20
N GLN A 46 -6.26 -2.14 8.44
CA GLN A 46 -7.03 -2.00 9.68
C GLN A 46 -6.30 -2.52 10.92
N GLN A 47 -5.42 -3.52 10.78
CA GLN A 47 -4.60 -4.01 11.90
C GLN A 47 -3.53 -3.01 12.33
N ILE A 48 -2.89 -2.35 11.36
CA ILE A 48 -1.80 -1.41 11.61
C ILE A 48 -2.34 -0.01 11.95
N GLN A 49 -3.49 0.38 11.38
CA GLN A 49 -4.19 1.63 11.65
C GLN A 49 -5.69 1.37 11.83
N PRO A 50 -6.12 0.96 13.04
CA PRO A 50 -7.52 0.68 13.32
C PRO A 50 -8.40 1.93 13.40
N VAL A 51 -7.77 3.08 13.64
CA VAL A 51 -8.43 4.34 13.98
C VAL A 51 -7.93 5.44 13.05
N ASP A 52 -8.83 6.32 12.61
CA ASP A 52 -8.50 7.52 11.87
C ASP A 52 -7.78 8.52 12.81
N PRO A 53 -6.56 8.99 12.48
CA PRO A 53 -5.79 9.85 13.38
C PRO A 53 -6.36 11.26 13.52
N VAL A 54 -7.29 11.68 12.67
CA VAL A 54 -7.95 12.98 12.68
C VAL A 54 -9.28 12.91 13.44
N THR A 55 -10.12 11.93 13.13
CA THR A 55 -11.46 11.81 13.75
C THR A 55 -11.46 10.97 15.02
N LEU A 56 -10.44 10.14 15.23
CA LEU A 56 -10.35 9.14 16.30
C LEU A 56 -11.44 8.06 16.23
N GLU A 57 -12.14 7.95 15.10
CA GLU A 57 -13.14 6.92 14.85
C GLU A 57 -12.53 5.66 14.22
N LEU A 58 -13.19 4.52 14.44
CA LEU A 58 -12.78 3.26 13.82
C LEU A 58 -12.87 3.35 12.30
N ILE A 59 -11.80 2.96 11.62
CA ILE A 59 -11.78 2.90 10.16
C ILE A 59 -12.60 1.70 9.72
N ASN A 60 -13.77 1.97 9.13
CA ASN A 60 -14.58 0.91 8.56
C ASN A 60 -13.91 0.31 7.30
N PRO A 61 -14.30 -0.91 6.88
CA PRO A 61 -13.67 -1.59 5.75
C PRO A 61 -13.73 -0.81 4.43
N GLN A 62 -14.79 -0.02 4.21
CA GLN A 62 -14.96 0.77 3.00
C GLN A 62 -13.94 1.91 2.92
N ILE A 63 -13.74 2.62 4.03
CA ILE A 63 -12.74 3.68 4.13
C ILE A 63 -11.33 3.09 3.96
N ALA A 64 -11.04 1.97 4.63
CA ALA A 64 -9.76 1.29 4.49
C ALA A 64 -9.51 0.84 3.04
N PHE A 65 -10.53 0.36 2.33
CA PHE A 65 -10.43 -0.01 0.93
C PHE A 65 -10.10 1.18 0.01
N GLU A 66 -10.78 2.32 0.18
CA GLU A 66 -10.48 3.52 -0.61
C GLU A 66 -9.07 4.06 -0.31
N GLN A 67 -8.64 4.07 0.95
CA GLN A 67 -7.28 4.47 1.33
C GLN A 67 -6.22 3.55 0.71
N VAL A 68 -6.44 2.23 0.72
CA VAL A 68 -5.54 1.27 0.06
C VAL A 68 -5.50 1.53 -1.45
N LYS A 69 -6.64 1.79 -2.10
CA LYS A 69 -6.69 2.11 -3.54
C LYS A 69 -5.91 3.37 -3.88
N GLU A 70 -6.03 4.44 -3.08
CA GLU A 70 -5.27 5.68 -3.32
C GLU A 70 -3.76 5.46 -3.22
N VAL A 71 -3.31 4.69 -2.23
CA VAL A 71 -1.89 4.32 -2.09
C VAL A 71 -1.42 3.51 -3.28
N LEU A 72 -2.19 2.50 -3.70
CA LEU A 72 -1.84 1.66 -4.85
C LEU A 72 -1.78 2.48 -6.15
N LYS A 73 -2.74 3.38 -6.40
CA LYS A 73 -2.71 4.31 -7.54
C LYS A 73 -1.47 5.20 -7.54
N THR A 74 -1.08 5.69 -6.36
CA THR A 74 0.12 6.52 -6.20
C THR A 74 1.36 5.75 -6.63
N ILE A 75 1.45 4.47 -6.31
CA ILE A 75 2.60 3.60 -6.64
C ILE A 75 2.56 3.13 -8.10
N ASP A 76 1.38 2.80 -8.61
CA ASP A 76 1.12 2.41 -10.00
C ASP A 76 1.50 3.52 -10.98
N THR A 77 1.26 4.78 -10.60
CA THR A 77 1.70 5.96 -11.38
C THR A 77 3.20 5.96 -11.65
N PHE A 78 3.99 5.28 -10.81
CA PHE A 78 5.44 5.15 -10.97
C PHE A 78 5.86 3.76 -11.50
N LEU A 79 4.93 2.96 -12.02
CA LEU A 79 5.16 1.63 -12.62
C LEU A 79 5.77 0.59 -11.67
N TYR A 80 5.69 0.79 -10.35
CA TYR A 80 6.32 -0.10 -9.37
C TYR A 80 5.50 -1.34 -9.03
N MET A 81 4.25 -1.41 -9.49
CA MET A 81 3.33 -2.50 -9.21
C MET A 81 2.45 -2.71 -10.43
N LEU A 82 2.19 -3.97 -10.78
CA LEU A 82 1.21 -4.33 -11.80
C LEU A 82 -0.12 -4.61 -11.09
N LEU A 83 -1.14 -3.80 -11.36
CA LEU A 83 -2.49 -4.04 -10.84
C LEU A 83 -3.28 -4.86 -11.87
N GLU A 84 -3.61 -6.09 -11.52
CA GLU A 84 -4.52 -6.90 -12.33
C GLU A 84 -5.97 -6.58 -11.93
N HIS A 85 -6.75 -6.13 -12.91
CA HIS A 85 -8.19 -6.08 -12.78
C HIS A 85 -8.74 -7.48 -13.05
N SER A 86 -9.39 -8.08 -12.05
CA SER A 86 -10.31 -9.20 -12.31
C SER A 86 -11.49 -8.64 -13.11
N GLY A 87 -11.38 -8.60 -14.43
CA GLY A 87 -12.48 -8.24 -15.31
C GLY A 87 -13.65 -9.17 -15.06
N SER A 88 -14.75 -8.66 -14.51
CA SER A 88 -16.05 -9.30 -14.75
C SER A 88 -16.51 -8.82 -16.11
N SER A 89 -16.54 -9.76 -17.04
CA SER A 89 -17.45 -9.70 -18.18
C SER A 89 -18.91 -9.74 -17.71
#